data_AF-A0A1G9IX85-F1
#
_entry.id   AF-A0A1G9IX85-F1
#
_cell.length_a   1.000
_cell.length_b   1.000
_cell.length_c   1.000
_cell.angle_alpha   90.00
_cell.angle_beta   90.00
_cell.angle_gamma   90.00
#
_symmetry.space_group_name_H-M   'P 1'
#
loop_
_entity.id
_entity.type
_entity.pdbx_description
1 polymer ?
#
loop_
_entity_poly.entity_id
_entity_poly.type
_entity_poly.pdbx_seq_one_letter_code
_entity_poly.pdbx_strand_id
1 'polypeptide(L)'
;MRPAITALIAATALAGLTACSSGPEGMGLATPPRAKPEAVGVKIVDRSAAGTKLSRARVSTKSGDILILEPDGSVTEVSLDSPAGRNAFEVTEAELAELEVNLGLDLSPADIANFDVVSPEPRRLPTAQQKALEEFAARTQPAFPTLPAGFVADPADFITAQVDPLAGDRKGDLVEVTANLRAGVDAETAFAYATCALAGWAKGQGKDFGRHIRTVQNKRNGRLLVGSVFTLSDSKPMGLRVMETDDTLRSCKDRGIPAA
;
A
#
# COMPACT_ATOMS: atom_id res chain seq x y z
N MET A 1 -21.42 63.97 27.25
CA MET A 1 -21.35 63.87 28.72
C MET A 1 -20.10 63.07 29.08
N ARG A 2 -19.09 63.75 29.64
CA ARG A 2 -17.93 63.19 30.37
C ARG A 2 -18.38 62.78 31.80
N PRO A 3 -17.59 62.14 32.70
CA PRO A 3 -16.12 61.96 32.70
C PRO A 3 -15.61 60.54 33.11
N ALA A 4 -14.35 60.20 32.79
CA ALA A 4 -13.19 59.92 33.70
C ALA A 4 -13.37 58.77 34.72
N ILE A 5 -12.41 57.87 34.88
CA ILE A 5 -11.36 57.99 35.90
C ILE A 5 -10.00 57.44 35.43
N THR A 6 -9.02 58.29 35.69
CA THR A 6 -7.57 58.19 35.62
C THR A 6 -7.01 57.34 36.76
N ALA A 7 -5.93 56.59 36.51
CA ALA A 7 -4.92 56.33 37.54
C ALA A 7 -3.53 56.25 36.90
N LEU A 8 -2.83 57.39 36.95
CA LEU A 8 -1.38 57.47 36.87
C LEU A 8 -0.79 56.84 38.14
N ILE A 9 0.23 55.99 38.00
CA ILE A 9 1.40 56.04 38.89
C ILE A 9 2.64 56.01 37.99
N ALA A 10 3.29 57.15 37.91
CA ALA A 10 4.65 57.31 37.41
C ALA A 10 5.60 57.32 38.60
N ALA A 11 6.75 56.65 38.48
CA ALA A 11 8.05 57.04 39.04
C ALA A 11 9.05 55.91 38.73
N THR A 12 9.83 56.03 37.66
CA THR A 12 11.22 56.53 37.62
C THR A 12 12.27 55.42 37.60
N ALA A 13 13.05 55.47 36.53
CA ALA A 13 14.25 54.72 36.20
C ALA A 13 15.26 54.56 37.33
N LEU A 14 16.00 53.46 37.33
CA LEU A 14 17.47 53.49 37.43
C LEU A 14 18.10 52.16 36.99
N ALA A 15 19.27 52.32 36.38
CA ALA A 15 20.09 51.32 35.70
C ALA A 15 20.55 50.15 36.60
N GLY A 16 20.93 49.03 35.96
CA GLY A 16 21.65 47.95 36.62
C GLY A 16 21.89 46.73 35.73
N LEU A 17 22.93 46.78 34.90
CA LEU A 17 23.62 45.60 34.39
C LEU A 17 24.39 44.97 35.56
N THR A 18 23.84 43.95 36.21
CA THR A 18 24.51 43.04 37.14
C THR A 18 23.63 41.80 37.27
N ALA A 19 24.10 40.58 37.44
CA ALA A 19 25.36 39.91 37.18
C ALA A 19 24.98 38.42 37.27
N CYS A 20 25.55 37.57 36.42
CA CYS A 20 25.58 36.15 36.70
C CYS A 20 26.32 35.93 38.03
N SER A 21 25.63 35.50 39.08
CA SER A 21 26.26 34.86 40.24
C SER A 21 25.33 33.76 40.73
N SER A 22 25.74 32.51 40.56
CA SER A 22 26.25 31.76 41.70
C SER A 22 27.19 30.63 41.24
N GLY A 23 28.48 30.86 41.41
CA GLY A 23 29.55 29.87 41.36
C GLY A 23 30.83 30.53 41.88
N PRO A 24 31.53 29.96 42.89
CA PRO A 24 32.40 30.73 43.78
C PRO A 24 33.69 31.16 43.09
N GLU A 25 34.12 32.38 43.42
CA GLU A 25 35.47 32.86 43.16
C GLU A 25 36.48 32.00 43.91
N GLY A 26 37.46 31.49 43.18
CA GLY A 26 38.58 30.72 43.71
C GLY A 26 39.55 30.34 42.60
N MET A 27 40.45 31.26 42.25
CA MET A 27 41.64 30.90 41.45
C MET A 27 42.57 30.04 42.31
N GLY A 28 42.84 28.81 41.88
CA GLY A 28 43.92 27.99 42.43
C GLY A 28 43.67 26.49 42.32
N LEU A 29 44.56 25.82 41.56
CA LEU A 29 44.63 24.39 41.24
C LEU A 29 43.76 23.96 40.05
N ALA A 30 44.41 23.35 39.06
CA ALA A 30 43.79 22.84 37.84
C ALA A 30 42.53 22.03 38.16
N THR A 31 41.36 22.55 37.80
CA THR A 31 40.12 21.77 37.85
C THR A 31 40.35 20.51 37.02
N PRO A 32 40.22 19.30 37.62
CA PRO A 32 40.37 18.07 36.86
C PRO A 32 39.44 18.12 35.65
N PRO A 33 39.90 17.73 34.45
CA PRO A 33 39.00 17.65 33.30
C PRO A 33 37.80 16.80 33.70
N ARG A 34 36.60 17.25 33.31
CA ARG A 34 35.35 16.54 33.62
C ARG A 34 35.51 15.08 33.18
N ALA A 35 35.13 14.15 34.06
CA ALA A 35 35.16 12.73 33.73
C ALA A 35 34.33 12.49 32.46
N LYS A 36 34.88 11.69 31.53
CA LYS A 36 34.18 11.33 30.29
C LYS A 36 32.86 10.64 30.66
N PRO A 37 31.72 11.05 30.09
CA PRO A 37 30.45 10.40 30.37
C PRO A 37 30.51 8.94 29.92
N GLU A 38 29.86 8.04 30.67
CA GLU A 38 29.86 6.60 30.37
C GLU A 38 29.10 6.28 29.06
N ALA A 39 28.16 7.13 28.67
CA ALA A 39 27.44 7.02 27.40
C ALA A 39 27.06 8.39 26.83
N VAL A 40 26.91 8.48 25.51
CA VAL A 40 26.45 9.68 24.79
C VAL A 40 25.06 9.42 24.21
N GLY A 41 24.13 10.36 24.39
CA GLY A 41 22.78 10.26 23.80
C GLY A 41 22.81 10.54 22.30
N VAL A 42 22.17 9.68 21.52
CA VAL A 42 22.06 9.78 20.06
C VAL A 42 20.62 9.54 19.61
N LYS A 43 20.31 9.98 18.38
CA LYS A 43 19.08 9.58 17.68
C LYS A 43 19.46 8.48 16.70
N ILE A 44 18.63 7.45 16.62
CA ILE A 44 18.76 6.36 15.64
C ILE A 44 17.45 6.22 14.87
N VAL A 45 17.52 5.61 13.69
CA VAL A 45 16.33 5.23 12.94
C VAL A 45 15.89 3.83 13.34
N ASP A 46 14.67 3.71 13.87
CA ASP A 46 14.01 2.44 14.12
C ASP A 46 13.16 2.07 12.91
N ARG A 47 13.59 1.04 12.18
CA ARG A 47 12.91 0.47 11.01
C ARG A 47 12.10 -0.75 11.45
N SER A 48 11.01 -0.48 12.15
CA SER A 48 10.09 -1.52 12.62
C SER A 48 9.00 -1.85 11.59
N ALA A 49 8.29 -2.96 11.78
CA ALA A 49 7.11 -3.29 10.97
C ALA A 49 5.97 -2.24 11.09
N ALA A 50 6.01 -1.39 12.12
CA ALA A 50 5.08 -0.27 12.31
C ALA A 50 5.46 1.01 11.55
N GLY A 51 6.56 0.97 10.77
CA GLY A 51 7.08 2.10 10.00
C GLY A 51 8.40 2.64 10.54
N THR A 52 9.00 3.53 9.75
CA THR A 52 10.25 4.24 10.04
C THR A 52 10.01 5.36 11.05
N LYS A 53 10.69 5.33 12.19
CA LYS A 53 10.59 6.38 13.23
C LYS A 53 11.96 6.73 13.82
N LEU A 54 12.09 7.94 14.35
CA LEU A 54 13.26 8.34 15.14
C LEU A 54 13.10 7.88 16.59
N SER A 55 14.08 7.16 17.11
CA SER A 55 14.16 6.76 18.52
C SER A 55 15.42 7.32 19.18
N ARG A 56 15.38 7.45 20.51
CA ARG A 56 16.55 7.89 21.30
C ARG A 56 17.30 6.66 21.78
N ALA A 57 18.60 6.62 21.52
CA ALA A 57 19.49 5.59 22.02
C ALA A 57 20.67 6.22 22.77
N ARG A 58 21.49 5.38 23.41
CA ARG A 58 22.77 5.80 24.00
C ARG A 58 23.89 4.99 23.38
N VAL A 59 25.06 5.60 23.20
CA VAL A 59 26.27 4.89 22.76
C VAL A 59 27.23 4.83 23.94
N SER A 60 27.62 3.63 24.33
CA SER A 60 28.63 3.38 25.37
C SER A 60 29.98 3.97 24.95
N THR A 61 30.57 4.83 25.78
CA THR A 61 31.88 5.43 25.47
C THR A 61 33.06 4.52 25.80
N LYS A 62 32.77 3.37 26.43
CA LYS A 62 33.74 2.35 26.84
C LYS A 62 33.82 1.20 25.83
N SER A 63 32.67 0.74 25.33
CA SER A 63 32.60 -0.39 24.39
C SER A 63 32.26 0.01 22.96
N GLY A 64 31.69 1.19 22.73
CA GLY A 64 31.21 1.58 21.40
C GLY A 64 29.95 0.83 20.98
N ASP A 65 29.17 0.31 21.93
CA ASP A 65 27.88 -0.34 21.62
C ASP A 65 26.72 0.65 21.76
N ILE A 66 25.73 0.49 20.89
CA ILE A 66 24.43 1.14 20.97
C ILE A 66 23.61 0.41 22.05
N LEU A 67 23.21 1.16 23.05
CA LEU A 67 22.32 0.74 24.14
C LEU A 67 20.92 1.20 23.79
N ILE A 68 20.07 0.26 23.39
CA ILE A 68 18.66 0.49 23.03
C ILE A 68 17.80 0.12 24.23
N LEU A 69 17.01 1.08 24.73
CA LEU A 69 16.03 0.83 25.79
C LEU A 69 14.74 0.32 25.15
N GLU A 70 14.44 -0.95 25.38
CA GLU A 70 13.27 -1.63 24.85
C GLU A 70 11.99 -1.20 25.60
N PRO A 71 10.79 -1.42 25.01
CA PRO A 71 9.52 -1.07 25.66
C PRO A 71 9.27 -1.81 26.99
N ASP A 72 9.90 -2.97 27.20
CA ASP A 72 9.82 -3.76 28.43
C ASP A 72 10.81 -3.29 29.51
N GLY A 73 11.61 -2.25 29.22
CA GLY A 73 12.61 -1.68 30.12
C GLY A 73 13.97 -2.38 30.09
N SER A 74 14.14 -3.43 29.27
CA SER A 74 15.45 -4.06 29.05
C SER A 74 16.36 -3.21 28.16
N VAL A 75 17.67 -3.44 28.25
CA VAL A 75 18.67 -2.75 27.43
C VAL A 75 19.33 -3.77 26.51
N THR A 76 19.14 -3.61 25.20
CA THR A 76 19.82 -4.41 24.18
C THR A 76 21.10 -3.70 23.75
N GLU A 77 22.22 -4.43 23.73
CA GLU A 77 23.50 -3.94 23.22
C GLU A 77 23.70 -4.35 21.76
N VAL A 78 23.94 -3.37 20.89
CA VAL A 78 24.20 -3.59 19.47
C VAL A 78 25.52 -2.92 19.11
N SER A 79 26.49 -3.68 18.61
CA SER A 79 27.79 -3.12 18.21
C SER A 79 27.66 -2.11 17.08
N LEU A 80 28.26 -0.92 17.24
CA LEU A 80 28.25 0.15 16.22
C LEU A 80 28.84 -0.33 14.87
N ASP A 81 29.88 -1.15 14.91
CA ASP A 81 30.58 -1.61 13.72
C ASP A 81 29.84 -2.74 12.98
N SER A 82 28.80 -3.31 13.60
CA SER A 82 27.98 -4.34 12.98
C SER A 82 27.11 -3.76 11.86
N PRO A 83 26.66 -4.57 10.88
CA PRO A 83 25.70 -4.12 9.88
C PRO A 83 24.44 -3.48 10.49
N ALA A 84 23.95 -4.02 11.61
CA ALA A 84 22.81 -3.47 12.32
C ALA A 84 23.13 -2.09 12.96
N GLY A 85 24.33 -1.93 13.51
CA GLY A 85 24.78 -0.67 14.11
C GLY A 85 24.98 0.44 13.08
N ARG A 86 25.58 0.12 11.92
CA ARG A 86 25.77 1.08 10.82
C ARG A 86 24.44 1.53 10.22
N ASN A 87 23.56 0.57 9.94
CA ASN A 87 22.23 0.86 9.40
C ASN A 87 21.41 1.77 10.32
N ALA A 88 21.64 1.78 11.64
CA ALA A 88 20.94 2.65 12.58
C ALA A 88 21.23 4.15 12.37
N PHE A 89 22.34 4.49 11.70
CA PHE A 89 22.79 5.86 11.41
C PHE A 89 22.84 6.20 9.90
N GLU A 90 22.57 5.24 9.01
CA GLU A 90 22.42 5.52 7.59
C GLU A 90 20.96 5.87 7.29
N VAL A 91 20.71 6.94 6.53
CA VAL A 91 19.35 7.37 6.15
C VAL A 91 19.31 7.72 4.67
N THR A 92 18.29 7.24 3.96
CA THR A 92 18.09 7.60 2.55
C THR A 92 17.28 8.89 2.40
N GLU A 93 17.37 9.55 1.25
CA GLU A 93 16.55 10.73 0.94
C GLU A 93 15.03 10.44 1.02
N ALA A 94 14.62 9.23 0.65
CA ALA A 94 13.23 8.78 0.76
C ALA A 94 12.79 8.61 2.22
N GLU A 95 13.66 8.06 3.07
CA GLU A 95 13.36 7.89 4.50
C GLU A 95 13.31 9.23 5.24
N LEU A 96 14.16 10.20 4.87
CA LEU A 96 14.06 11.57 5.40
C LEU A 96 12.69 12.18 5.09
N ALA A 97 12.20 12.04 3.85
CA ALA A 97 10.88 12.52 3.46
C ALA A 97 9.74 11.79 4.21
N GLU A 98 9.85 10.47 4.43
CA GLU A 98 8.87 9.72 5.24
C GLU A 98 8.86 10.17 6.70
N LEU A 99 10.04 10.46 7.28
CA LEU A 99 10.15 10.93 8.67
C LEU A 99 9.57 12.33 8.85
N GLU A 100 9.77 13.23 7.89
CA GLU A 100 9.15 14.57 7.89
C GLU A 100 7.62 14.47 7.85
N VAL A 101 7.08 13.64 6.94
CA VAL A 101 5.64 13.45 6.76
C VAL A 101 5.00 12.76 7.95
N ASN A 102 5.59 11.67 8.46
CA ASN A 102 5.02 10.87 9.55
C ASN A 102 5.06 11.60 10.89
N LEU A 103 6.02 12.50 11.10
CA LEU A 103 6.21 13.19 12.39
C LEU A 103 5.75 14.66 12.35
N GLY A 104 5.40 15.21 11.18
CA GLY A 104 5.02 16.62 11.02
C GLY A 104 6.13 17.58 11.44
N LEU A 105 7.39 17.19 11.23
CA LEU A 105 8.58 17.92 11.66
C LEU A 105 9.26 18.62 10.48
N ASP A 106 9.77 19.82 10.73
CA ASP A 106 10.78 20.47 9.90
C ASP A 106 12.15 20.03 10.43
N LEU A 107 12.75 19.01 9.80
CA LEU A 107 14.01 18.43 10.27
C LEU A 107 15.16 19.43 10.05
N SER A 108 15.74 19.94 11.14
CA SER A 108 16.85 20.88 11.03
C SER A 108 18.15 20.15 10.63
N PRO A 109 19.14 20.86 10.06
CA PRO A 109 20.47 20.29 9.81
C PRO A 109 21.14 19.67 11.06
N ALA A 110 20.78 20.12 12.26
CA ALA A 110 21.26 19.56 13.52
C ALA A 110 20.61 18.21 13.86
N ASP A 111 19.37 17.96 13.41
CA ASP A 111 18.68 16.69 13.62
C ASP A 111 19.21 15.57 12.74
N ILE A 112 19.77 15.93 11.58
CA ILE A 112 20.37 15.01 10.63
C ILE A 112 21.90 14.94 10.70
N ALA A 113 22.53 15.75 11.56
CA ALA A 113 23.99 15.84 11.66
C ALA A 113 24.70 14.53 12.06
N ASN A 114 23.96 13.58 12.65
CA ASN A 114 24.48 12.26 13.05
C ASN A 114 24.16 11.15 12.03
N PHE A 115 23.51 11.48 10.91
CA PHE A 115 23.14 10.52 9.88
C PHE A 115 24.02 10.65 8.65
N ASP A 116 24.41 9.52 8.07
CA ASP A 116 25.05 9.48 6.75
C ASP A 116 23.97 9.34 5.67
N VAL A 117 23.94 10.29 4.73
CA VAL A 117 22.94 10.30 3.65
C VAL A 117 23.50 9.53 2.46
N VAL A 118 23.00 8.31 2.27
CA VAL A 118 23.56 7.38 1.29
C VAL A 118 22.68 7.31 0.04
N SER A 119 23.31 7.39 -1.15
CA SER A 119 22.70 7.21 -2.47
C SER A 119 23.55 6.25 -3.33
N PRO A 120 23.00 5.33 -4.16
CA PRO A 120 21.61 4.89 -4.29
C PRO A 120 21.36 3.53 -3.62
N GLU A 121 20.10 3.22 -3.30
CA GLU A 121 19.65 1.97 -2.66
C GLU A 121 20.24 0.70 -3.34
N PRO A 122 20.65 -0.35 -2.60
CA PRO A 122 20.51 -1.69 -3.13
C PRO A 122 19.03 -1.90 -3.44
N ARG A 123 18.68 -2.24 -4.68
CA ARG A 123 17.28 -2.49 -5.12
C ARG A 123 16.52 -3.19 -4.01
N ARG A 124 15.52 -2.53 -3.40
CA ARG A 124 14.66 -3.19 -2.41
C ARG A 124 14.14 -4.45 -3.05
N LEU A 125 14.52 -5.60 -2.49
CA LEU A 125 13.96 -6.86 -2.92
C LEU A 125 12.44 -6.75 -2.73
N PRO A 126 11.62 -7.20 -3.70
CA PRO A 126 10.18 -7.07 -3.59
C PRO A 126 9.69 -7.64 -2.26
N THR A 127 8.77 -6.92 -1.61
CA THR A 127 8.19 -7.39 -0.34
C THR A 127 7.47 -8.72 -0.57
N ALA A 128 7.27 -9.50 0.50
CA ALA A 128 6.50 -10.76 0.39
C ALA A 128 5.10 -10.53 -0.22
N GLN A 129 4.48 -9.39 0.07
CA GLN A 129 3.20 -9.00 -0.52
C GLN A 129 3.34 -8.72 -2.03
N GLN A 130 4.37 -7.99 -2.46
CA GLN A 130 4.58 -7.70 -3.88
C GLN A 130 4.86 -8.98 -4.69
N LYS A 131 5.69 -9.89 -4.15
CA LYS A 131 5.92 -11.20 -4.76
C LYS A 131 4.62 -11.99 -4.87
N ALA A 132 3.81 -12.01 -3.81
CA ALA A 132 2.51 -12.70 -3.83
C ALA A 132 1.54 -12.09 -4.85
N LEU A 133 1.52 -10.75 -5.00
CA LEU A 133 0.70 -10.06 -6.00
C LEU A 133 1.18 -10.37 -7.43
N GLU A 134 2.49 -10.38 -7.65
CA GLU A 134 3.11 -10.74 -8.94
C GLU A 134 2.83 -12.20 -9.31
N GLU A 135 3.01 -13.13 -8.37
CA GLU A 135 2.66 -14.54 -8.53
C GLU A 135 1.17 -14.74 -8.82
N PHE A 136 0.29 -13.96 -8.18
CA PHE A 136 -1.14 -14.00 -8.46
C PHE A 136 -1.46 -13.43 -9.85
N ALA A 137 -0.82 -12.32 -10.25
CA ALA A 137 -0.97 -11.74 -11.57
C ALA A 137 -0.52 -12.73 -12.66
N ALA A 138 0.58 -13.46 -12.44
CA ALA A 138 1.06 -14.51 -13.33
C ALA A 138 0.08 -15.68 -13.51
N ARG A 139 -0.84 -15.88 -12.55
CA ARG A 139 -1.91 -16.91 -12.62
C ARG A 139 -3.20 -16.42 -13.29
N THR A 140 -3.27 -15.14 -13.64
CA THR A 140 -4.44 -14.56 -14.31
C THR A 140 -4.57 -15.14 -15.71
N GLN A 141 -5.75 -15.66 -16.02
CA GLN A 141 -6.09 -16.22 -17.33
C GLN A 141 -7.21 -15.40 -17.98
N PRO A 142 -7.33 -15.43 -19.32
CA PRO A 142 -8.52 -14.92 -20.00
C PRO A 142 -9.79 -15.57 -19.45
N ALA A 143 -10.86 -14.79 -19.30
CA ALA A 143 -12.15 -15.33 -18.90
C ALA A 143 -12.75 -16.23 -19.99
N PHE A 144 -12.52 -15.90 -21.27
CA PHE A 144 -12.94 -16.78 -22.36
C PHE A 144 -12.14 -18.09 -22.29
N PRO A 145 -12.81 -19.26 -22.15
CA PRO A 145 -12.12 -20.52 -21.94
C PRO A 145 -11.40 -21.00 -23.21
N THR A 146 -10.37 -21.82 -23.03
CA THR A 146 -9.69 -22.47 -24.15
C THR A 146 -10.55 -23.62 -24.66
N LEU A 147 -11.17 -23.44 -25.83
CA LEU A 147 -11.99 -24.47 -26.48
C LEU A 147 -11.11 -25.40 -27.35
N PRO A 148 -11.55 -26.65 -27.61
CA PRO A 148 -10.82 -27.60 -28.45
C PRO A 148 -10.44 -27.04 -29.83
N ALA A 149 -9.31 -27.51 -30.38
CA ALA A 149 -8.89 -27.14 -31.72
C ALA A 149 -9.96 -27.53 -32.76
N GLY A 150 -10.35 -26.59 -33.61
CA GLY A 150 -11.41 -26.80 -34.60
C GLY A 150 -12.84 -26.77 -34.03
N PHE A 151 -13.03 -26.37 -32.76
CA PHE A 151 -14.36 -26.11 -32.23
C PHE A 151 -15.07 -25.05 -33.07
N VAL A 152 -16.25 -25.40 -33.57
CA VAL A 152 -17.19 -24.50 -34.23
C VAL A 152 -18.53 -24.71 -33.55
N ALA A 153 -19.13 -23.62 -33.08
CA ALA A 153 -20.37 -23.71 -32.34
C ALA A 153 -21.57 -23.99 -33.26
N ASP A 154 -22.51 -24.84 -32.83
CA ASP A 154 -23.84 -24.95 -33.45
C ASP A 154 -24.71 -23.80 -32.94
N PRO A 155 -25.18 -22.87 -33.81
CA PRO A 155 -26.03 -21.76 -33.38
C PRO A 155 -27.28 -22.22 -32.64
N ALA A 156 -27.78 -23.42 -32.92
CA ALA A 156 -28.99 -23.95 -32.32
C ALA A 156 -28.79 -24.49 -30.88
N ASP A 157 -27.55 -24.49 -30.37
CA ASP A 157 -27.23 -24.77 -28.97
C ASP A 157 -27.43 -23.55 -28.05
N PHE A 158 -27.40 -22.34 -28.61
CA PHE A 158 -27.54 -21.08 -27.86
C PHE A 158 -28.96 -20.55 -27.98
N ILE A 159 -29.73 -20.64 -26.88
CA ILE A 159 -31.16 -20.28 -26.90
C ILE A 159 -31.32 -18.78 -26.60
N THR A 160 -30.84 -18.33 -25.43
CA THR A 160 -30.91 -16.93 -25.00
C THR A 160 -29.78 -16.61 -24.03
N ALA A 161 -29.32 -15.37 -24.00
CA ALA A 161 -28.53 -14.84 -22.90
C ALA A 161 -29.15 -13.54 -22.40
N GLN A 162 -29.21 -13.36 -21.08
CA GLN A 162 -29.67 -12.15 -20.44
C GLN A 162 -28.55 -11.61 -19.56
N VAL A 163 -28.38 -10.29 -19.55
CA VAL A 163 -27.34 -9.60 -18.80
C VAL A 163 -28.02 -8.59 -17.89
N ASP A 164 -28.01 -8.86 -16.58
CA ASP A 164 -28.74 -8.08 -15.58
C ASP A 164 -27.76 -7.54 -14.53
N PRO A 165 -27.70 -6.22 -14.30
CA PRO A 165 -27.00 -5.67 -13.15
C PRO A 165 -27.57 -6.22 -11.84
N LEU A 166 -26.72 -6.63 -10.92
CA LEU A 166 -27.16 -7.20 -9.65
C LEU A 166 -27.63 -6.10 -8.69
N ALA A 167 -28.82 -6.29 -8.13
CA ALA A 167 -29.41 -5.37 -7.17
C ALA A 167 -28.54 -5.26 -5.90
N GLY A 168 -28.37 -4.03 -5.42
CA GLY A 168 -27.60 -3.73 -4.21
C GLY A 168 -26.12 -3.41 -4.44
N ASP A 169 -25.62 -3.51 -5.68
CA ASP A 169 -24.33 -2.93 -6.01
C ASP A 169 -24.44 -1.40 -6.12
N ARG A 170 -23.81 -0.70 -5.17
CA ARG A 170 -23.78 0.77 -5.14
C ARG A 170 -22.97 1.38 -6.28
N LYS A 171 -22.05 0.60 -6.89
CA LYS A 171 -21.23 1.05 -8.02
C LYS A 171 -21.84 0.68 -9.37
N GLY A 172 -22.74 -0.31 -9.42
CA GLY A 172 -23.34 -0.80 -10.65
C GLY A 172 -22.38 -1.58 -11.55
N ASP A 173 -21.28 -2.08 -10.99
CA ASP A 173 -20.23 -2.82 -11.70
C ASP A 173 -20.47 -4.34 -11.68
N LEU A 174 -21.33 -4.85 -10.78
CA LEU A 174 -21.62 -6.28 -10.63
C LEU A 174 -22.82 -6.68 -11.51
N VAL A 175 -22.59 -7.68 -12.37
CA VAL A 175 -23.55 -8.10 -13.40
C VAL A 175 -23.67 -9.62 -13.41
N GLU A 176 -24.89 -10.15 -13.52
CA GLU A 176 -25.16 -11.56 -13.75
C GLU A 176 -25.56 -11.79 -15.20
N VAL A 177 -24.90 -12.76 -15.83
CA VAL A 177 -25.26 -13.27 -17.14
C VAL A 177 -25.96 -14.60 -16.98
N THR A 178 -27.21 -14.67 -17.40
CA THR A 178 -28.01 -15.89 -17.43
C THR A 178 -28.10 -16.41 -18.86
N ALA A 179 -27.40 -17.50 -19.14
CA ALA A 179 -27.37 -18.16 -20.44
C ALA A 179 -28.22 -19.44 -20.43
N ASN A 180 -29.10 -19.57 -21.41
CA ASN A 180 -29.93 -20.75 -21.65
C ASN A 180 -29.45 -21.46 -22.90
N LEU A 181 -29.16 -22.76 -22.76
CA LEU A 181 -28.58 -23.60 -23.80
C LEU A 181 -29.34 -24.91 -23.92
N ARG A 182 -29.16 -25.58 -25.06
CA ARG A 182 -29.63 -26.96 -25.27
C ARG A 182 -29.02 -27.90 -24.23
N ALA A 183 -29.73 -28.97 -23.87
CA ALA A 183 -29.13 -30.05 -23.10
C ALA A 183 -27.98 -30.72 -23.87
N GLY A 184 -26.92 -31.10 -23.15
CA GLY A 184 -25.77 -31.78 -23.71
C GLY A 184 -24.58 -30.86 -24.00
N VAL A 185 -24.79 -29.54 -24.04
CA VAL A 185 -23.70 -28.56 -24.10
C VAL A 185 -22.85 -28.67 -22.83
N ASP A 186 -21.53 -28.67 -23.00
CA ASP A 186 -20.58 -28.78 -21.91
C ASP A 186 -20.44 -27.46 -21.13
N ALA A 187 -19.83 -27.55 -19.94
CA ALA A 187 -19.67 -26.43 -19.03
C ALA A 187 -18.79 -25.30 -19.60
N GLU A 188 -17.79 -25.62 -20.41
CA GLU A 188 -16.83 -24.66 -20.96
C GLU A 188 -17.46 -23.88 -22.11
N THR A 189 -18.18 -24.56 -23.01
CA THR A 189 -18.98 -23.91 -24.05
C THR A 189 -20.07 -23.03 -23.45
N ALA A 190 -20.75 -23.49 -22.39
CA ALA A 190 -21.77 -22.69 -21.73
C ALA A 190 -21.19 -21.45 -21.03
N PHE A 191 -20.01 -21.58 -20.41
CA PHE A 191 -19.30 -20.44 -19.84
C PHE A 191 -18.74 -19.48 -20.91
N ALA A 192 -18.26 -20.00 -22.04
CA ALA A 192 -17.85 -19.21 -23.20
C ALA A 192 -19.00 -18.35 -23.70
N TYR A 193 -20.20 -18.92 -23.82
CA TYR A 193 -21.39 -18.19 -24.23
C TYR A 193 -21.77 -17.07 -23.25
N ALA A 194 -21.75 -17.35 -21.94
CA ALA A 194 -21.99 -16.31 -20.93
C ALA A 194 -20.94 -15.18 -21.01
N THR A 195 -19.69 -15.52 -21.30
CA THR A 195 -18.59 -14.55 -21.45
C THR A 195 -18.75 -13.72 -22.73
N CYS A 196 -19.21 -14.33 -23.83
CA CYS A 196 -19.53 -13.62 -25.08
C CYS A 196 -20.68 -12.63 -24.91
N ALA A 197 -21.77 -13.06 -24.26
CA ALA A 197 -22.91 -12.20 -23.97
C ALA A 197 -22.51 -11.01 -23.08
N LEU A 198 -21.65 -11.24 -22.08
CA LEU A 198 -21.09 -10.15 -21.27
C LEU A 198 -20.29 -9.18 -22.13
N ALA A 199 -19.43 -9.68 -23.01
CA ALA A 199 -18.57 -8.83 -23.83
C ALA A 199 -19.37 -7.93 -24.78
N GLY A 200 -20.42 -8.46 -25.42
CA GLY A 200 -21.33 -7.67 -26.27
C GLY A 200 -22.00 -6.55 -25.49
N TRP A 201 -22.55 -6.87 -24.32
CA TRP A 201 -23.18 -5.88 -23.46
C TRP A 201 -22.18 -4.86 -22.87
N ALA A 202 -21.01 -5.31 -22.41
CA ALA A 202 -19.96 -4.47 -21.84
C ALA A 202 -19.42 -3.46 -22.87
N LYS A 203 -19.32 -3.86 -24.15
CA LYS A 203 -18.94 -2.95 -25.24
C LYS A 203 -19.93 -1.80 -25.39
N GLY A 204 -21.23 -2.09 -25.28
CA GLY A 204 -22.28 -1.07 -25.29
C GLY A 204 -22.22 -0.12 -24.08
N GLN A 205 -21.69 -0.58 -22.95
CA GLN A 205 -21.49 0.22 -21.73
C GLN A 205 -20.14 0.94 -21.67
N GLY A 206 -19.28 0.79 -22.68
CA GLY A 206 -17.94 1.37 -22.68
C GLY A 206 -17.01 0.78 -21.61
N LYS A 207 -17.21 -0.49 -21.23
CA LYS A 207 -16.37 -1.20 -20.26
C LYS A 207 -15.37 -2.11 -20.96
N ASP A 208 -14.09 -1.92 -20.65
CA ASP A 208 -12.99 -2.63 -21.31
C ASP A 208 -12.68 -3.99 -20.67
N PHE A 209 -13.04 -4.17 -19.39
CA PHE A 209 -12.72 -5.37 -18.64
C PHE A 209 -13.90 -5.90 -17.83
N GLY A 210 -13.91 -7.22 -17.64
CA GLY A 210 -14.80 -7.92 -16.72
C GLY A 210 -14.05 -9.00 -15.94
N ARG A 211 -14.16 -9.04 -14.62
CA ARG A 211 -13.60 -10.12 -13.79
C ARG A 211 -14.70 -11.09 -13.39
N HIS A 212 -14.46 -12.37 -13.64
CA HIS A 212 -15.37 -13.43 -13.22
C HIS A 212 -15.37 -13.63 -11.70
N ILE A 213 -16.56 -13.80 -11.11
CA ILE A 213 -16.76 -14.02 -9.67
C ILE A 213 -17.24 -15.44 -9.41
N ARG A 214 -18.27 -15.89 -10.12
CA ARG A 214 -18.84 -17.23 -9.95
C ARG A 214 -19.60 -17.68 -11.19
N THR A 215 -19.77 -18.99 -11.32
CA THR A 215 -20.71 -19.61 -12.27
C THR A 215 -21.48 -20.71 -11.56
N VAL A 216 -22.79 -20.73 -11.73
CA VAL A 216 -23.70 -21.77 -11.24
C VAL A 216 -24.41 -22.37 -12.44
N GLN A 217 -24.55 -23.70 -12.45
CA GLN A 217 -25.23 -24.42 -13.52
C GLN A 217 -26.46 -25.14 -12.97
N ASN A 218 -27.53 -25.15 -13.76
CA ASN A 218 -28.75 -25.87 -13.45
C ASN A 218 -29.30 -26.55 -14.70
N LYS A 219 -29.72 -27.81 -14.58
CA LYS A 219 -30.37 -28.55 -15.67
C LYS A 219 -31.87 -28.60 -15.37
N ARG A 220 -32.70 -27.94 -16.19
CA ARG A 220 -34.17 -27.93 -16.04
C ARG A 220 -34.84 -28.14 -17.39
N ASN A 221 -35.89 -28.96 -17.42
CA ASN A 221 -36.74 -29.15 -18.60
C ASN A 221 -35.96 -29.52 -19.89
N GLY A 222 -34.90 -30.34 -19.78
CA GLY A 222 -34.06 -30.68 -20.93
C GLY A 222 -33.23 -29.51 -21.47
N ARG A 223 -32.97 -28.47 -20.67
CA ARG A 223 -32.11 -27.34 -20.99
C ARG A 223 -31.02 -27.16 -19.94
N LEU A 224 -29.92 -26.55 -20.35
CA LEU A 224 -28.83 -26.13 -19.48
C LEU A 224 -28.95 -24.62 -19.23
N LEU A 225 -29.10 -24.24 -17.98
CA LEU A 225 -29.09 -22.85 -17.53
C LEU A 225 -27.77 -22.57 -16.81
N VAL A 226 -27.09 -21.50 -17.20
CA VAL A 226 -25.82 -21.08 -16.58
C VAL A 226 -25.94 -19.63 -16.13
N GLY A 227 -25.77 -19.38 -14.84
CA GLY A 227 -25.70 -18.05 -14.25
C GLY A 227 -24.26 -17.72 -13.89
N SER A 228 -23.65 -16.74 -14.58
CA SER A 228 -22.27 -16.31 -14.36
C SER A 228 -22.23 -14.85 -13.90
N VAL A 229 -21.55 -14.58 -12.79
CA VAL A 229 -21.44 -13.23 -12.22
C VAL A 229 -20.07 -12.65 -12.50
N PHE A 230 -20.04 -11.38 -12.87
CA PHE A 230 -18.82 -10.63 -13.20
C PHE A 230 -18.85 -9.24 -12.57
N THR A 231 -17.66 -8.69 -12.30
CA THR A 231 -17.47 -7.27 -12.01
C THR A 231 -16.85 -6.57 -13.21
N LEU A 232 -17.42 -5.46 -13.67
CA LEU A 232 -16.88 -4.63 -14.75
C LEU A 232 -15.83 -3.65 -14.24
N SER A 233 -14.93 -3.22 -15.14
CA SER A 233 -13.98 -2.16 -14.86
C SER A 233 -13.46 -1.51 -16.13
N ASP A 234 -12.98 -0.27 -16.01
CA ASP A 234 -12.29 0.47 -17.08
C ASP A 234 -10.80 0.10 -17.16
N SER A 235 -10.26 -0.51 -16.09
CA SER A 235 -8.85 -0.94 -16.01
C SER A 235 -8.76 -2.42 -15.68
N LYS A 236 -7.69 -3.08 -16.12
CA LYS A 236 -7.52 -4.53 -15.94
C LYS A 236 -7.59 -4.90 -14.45
N PRO A 237 -8.65 -5.59 -14.00
CA PRO A 237 -8.81 -5.94 -12.60
C PRO A 237 -7.90 -7.11 -12.23
N MET A 238 -7.50 -7.18 -10.97
CA MET A 238 -6.90 -8.38 -10.41
C MET A 238 -7.95 -9.51 -10.34
N GLY A 239 -7.63 -10.69 -10.90
CA GLY A 239 -8.47 -11.88 -10.77
C GLY A 239 -7.93 -13.07 -11.54
N LEU A 240 -8.36 -14.28 -11.21
CA LEU A 240 -7.91 -15.50 -11.91
C LEU A 240 -8.47 -15.62 -13.33
N ARG A 241 -9.64 -15.03 -13.59
CA ARG A 241 -10.31 -15.02 -14.90
C ARG A 241 -10.77 -13.61 -15.23
N VAL A 242 -10.12 -13.01 -16.20
CA VAL A 242 -10.37 -11.63 -16.64
C VAL A 242 -10.72 -11.62 -18.12
N MET A 243 -11.89 -11.08 -18.42
CA MET A 243 -12.37 -10.78 -19.76
C MET A 243 -11.79 -9.44 -20.18
N GLU A 244 -11.19 -9.40 -21.37
CA GLU A 244 -10.92 -8.16 -22.10
C GLU A 244 -11.98 -8.09 -23.21
N THR A 245 -12.76 -7.01 -23.24
CA THR A 245 -14.01 -6.94 -24.01
C THR A 245 -13.77 -7.18 -25.51
N ASP A 246 -12.83 -6.46 -26.12
CA ASP A 246 -12.58 -6.53 -27.56
C ASP A 246 -11.93 -7.86 -27.99
N ASP A 247 -11.02 -8.40 -27.19
CA ASP A 247 -10.38 -9.70 -27.46
C ASP A 247 -11.36 -10.87 -27.29
N THR A 248 -12.27 -10.75 -26.33
CA THR A 248 -13.34 -11.72 -26.13
C THR A 248 -14.30 -11.70 -27.31
N LEU A 249 -14.76 -10.53 -27.76
CA LEU A 249 -15.62 -10.40 -28.94
C LEU A 249 -14.99 -11.01 -30.19
N ARG A 250 -13.69 -10.81 -30.40
CA ARG A 250 -12.94 -11.44 -31.49
C ARG A 250 -12.97 -12.97 -31.36
N SER A 251 -12.67 -13.48 -30.18
CA SER A 251 -12.69 -14.93 -29.89
C SER A 251 -14.07 -15.55 -30.08
N CYS A 252 -15.14 -14.85 -29.68
CA CYS A 252 -16.53 -15.27 -29.88
C CYS A 252 -16.85 -15.40 -31.37
N LYS A 253 -16.49 -14.39 -32.17
CA LYS A 253 -16.67 -14.39 -33.62
C LYS A 253 -15.91 -15.54 -34.28
N ASP A 254 -14.66 -15.75 -33.91
CA ASP A 254 -13.79 -16.80 -34.47
C ASP A 254 -14.29 -18.22 -34.15
N ARG A 255 -15.11 -18.39 -33.11
CA ARG A 255 -15.69 -19.68 -32.69
C ARG A 255 -17.16 -19.83 -33.06
N GLY A 256 -17.78 -18.79 -33.65
CA GLY A 256 -19.20 -18.79 -33.99
C GLY A 256 -20.13 -18.71 -32.78
N ILE A 257 -19.63 -18.27 -31.61
CA ILE A 257 -20.44 -18.12 -30.40
C ILE A 257 -21.10 -16.73 -30.42
N PRO A 258 -22.44 -16.64 -30.30
CA PRO A 258 -23.14 -15.37 -30.30
C PRO A 258 -22.74 -14.50 -29.09
N ALA A 259 -22.57 -13.19 -29.31
CA ALA A 259 -22.26 -12.21 -28.26
C ALA A 259 -23.49 -11.50 -27.67
N ALA A 260 -24.68 -12.07 -27.90
CA ALA A 260 -26.03 -11.55 -27.60
C ALA A 260 -26.40 -10.23 -28.31
#